data_AF-A0A4U7CWN2-F1
#
_entry.id   AF-A0A4U7CWN2-F1
#
_cell.length_a   1.000
_cell.length_b   1.000
_cell.length_c   1.000
_cell.angle_alpha   90.00
_cell.angle_beta   90.00
_cell.angle_gamma   90.00
#
_symmetry.space_group_name_H-M   'P 1'
#
loop_
_entity.id
_entity.type
_entity.pdbx_description
1 polymer ?
#
loop_
_entity_poly.entity_id
_entity_poly.type
_entity_poly.pdbx_seq_one_letter_code
_entity_poly.pdbx_strand_id
1 'polypeptide(L)'
;MAAIEQLNAGVSESEVLSAANAAIDSYESTVKGNFLKSWNESVNELQALLQSAVDHPDMGEGDLLNSYDISMEMRSQDLSVSDVSNTLPDGTDLPVKEIYIHWYDDWEATLSPFTATEHVPNQISEGKKAVHLSLSQVDGDFIYLNAAEWKHLYDEMNTVFTDVRNGISTWVTNVYGQVQSGSIEISDLVTPRERAAMMSDEEGSVQAIADLAALNISVDVEREATISFSDSGATLRGTFGLTDESDGPIGAGETYDPTTFSGDVYFTTDTSLLEGDWSAYESGVDGGNITLTSEPYEGTAVEVTTAANETVAVNASDWTATGSGTWYYDAADDLETTITEVTDARYRANTTETNMETLYLDATFTVDKFENTETGEEAQSASFESAEPQTDSNYITQEEWNSLEQQNQELIEKYEASQNNGGGLDLGALDMFGVPGEIVGVVIAAIVGFLALSD
;
A
#
# COMPACT_ATOMS: atom_id res chain seq x y z
N MET A 1 5.93 -6.84 27.36
CA MET A 1 5.77 -5.79 28.40
C MET A 1 4.82 -6.19 29.54
N ALA A 2 3.52 -6.42 29.30
CA ALA A 2 2.55 -6.75 30.36
C ALA A 2 3.00 -7.89 31.31
N ALA A 3 3.67 -8.93 30.79
CA ALA A 3 4.25 -9.99 31.61
C ALA A 3 5.33 -9.49 32.60
N ILE A 4 6.22 -8.61 32.14
CA ILE A 4 7.33 -8.07 32.94
C ILE A 4 6.80 -7.19 34.08
N GLU A 5 5.77 -6.38 33.83
CA GLU A 5 5.12 -5.58 34.87
C GLU A 5 4.56 -6.46 35.99
N GLN A 6 3.91 -7.57 35.63
CA GLN A 6 3.38 -8.53 36.60
C GLN A 6 4.50 -9.29 37.32
N LEU A 7 5.57 -9.68 36.62
CA LEU A 7 6.77 -10.28 37.24
C LEU A 7 7.37 -9.34 38.29
N ASN A 8 7.48 -8.04 38.00
CA ASN A 8 7.96 -7.03 38.93
C ASN A 8 7.03 -6.87 40.14
N ALA A 9 5.72 -7.00 39.95
CA ALA A 9 4.74 -7.01 41.02
C ALA A 9 4.78 -8.28 41.90
N GLY A 10 5.53 -9.32 41.51
CA GLY A 10 5.69 -10.56 42.27
C GLY A 10 4.41 -11.39 42.36
N VAL A 11 3.52 -11.28 41.38
CA VAL A 11 2.28 -12.06 41.28
C VAL A 11 2.58 -13.48 40.81
N SER A 12 1.57 -14.36 40.81
CA SER A 12 1.74 -15.75 40.38
C SER A 12 2.02 -15.89 38.89
N GLU A 13 2.67 -16.99 38.47
CA GLU A 13 2.95 -17.28 37.05
C GLU A 13 1.68 -17.29 36.20
N SER A 14 0.58 -17.78 36.76
CA SER A 14 -0.73 -17.76 36.10
C SER A 14 -1.25 -16.34 35.89
N GLU A 15 -0.99 -15.41 36.82
CA GLU A 15 -1.38 -14.00 36.68
C GLU A 15 -0.50 -13.26 35.67
N VAL A 16 0.80 -13.58 35.63
CA VAL A 16 1.74 -13.09 34.60
C VAL A 16 1.26 -13.50 33.21
N LEU A 17 0.98 -14.80 33.01
CA LEU A 17 0.50 -15.32 31.73
C LEU A 17 -0.87 -14.73 31.35
N SER A 18 -1.77 -14.55 32.33
CA SER A 18 -3.07 -13.94 32.08
C SER A 18 -2.96 -12.50 31.58
N ALA A 19 -2.05 -11.70 32.15
CA ALA A 19 -1.83 -10.32 31.69
C ALA A 19 -1.21 -10.27 30.29
N ALA A 20 -0.27 -11.19 30.00
CA ALA A 20 0.32 -11.32 28.68
C ALA A 20 -0.73 -11.68 27.62
N ASN A 21 -1.56 -12.68 27.88
CA ASN A 21 -2.63 -13.09 26.96
C ASN A 21 -3.68 -12.00 26.78
N ALA A 22 -4.06 -11.26 27.84
CA ALA A 22 -5.00 -10.14 27.70
C ALA A 22 -4.46 -9.04 26.76
N ALA A 23 -3.16 -8.76 26.80
CA ALA A 23 -2.53 -7.81 25.87
C ALA A 23 -2.53 -8.34 24.42
N ILE A 24 -2.26 -9.64 24.23
CA ILE A 24 -2.33 -10.30 22.92
C ILE A 24 -3.76 -10.24 22.37
N ASP A 25 -4.75 -10.61 23.19
CA ASP A 25 -6.16 -10.65 22.79
C ASP A 25 -6.65 -9.25 22.38
N SER A 26 -6.27 -8.20 23.12
CA SER A 26 -6.61 -6.82 22.77
C SER A 26 -5.96 -6.36 21.45
N TYR A 27 -4.69 -6.72 21.22
CA TYR A 27 -4.01 -6.39 19.96
C TYR A 27 -4.60 -7.15 18.78
N GLU A 28 -4.82 -8.46 18.93
CA GLU A 28 -5.43 -9.31 17.91
C GLU A 28 -6.84 -8.84 17.54
N SER A 29 -7.67 -8.50 18.53
CA SER A 29 -9.01 -7.93 18.29
C SER A 29 -8.94 -6.66 17.45
N THR A 30 -7.93 -5.83 17.64
CA THR A 30 -7.74 -4.60 16.84
C THR A 30 -7.34 -4.95 15.39
N VAL A 31 -6.33 -5.81 15.21
CA VAL A 31 -5.82 -6.19 13.89
C VAL A 31 -6.91 -6.91 13.07
N LYS A 32 -7.51 -7.98 13.62
CA LYS A 32 -8.60 -8.71 12.96
C LYS A 32 -9.83 -7.84 12.79
N GLY A 33 -10.14 -7.00 13.77
CA GLY A 33 -11.28 -6.09 13.69
C GLY A 33 -11.17 -5.12 12.52
N ASN A 34 -9.99 -4.56 12.26
CA ASN A 34 -9.75 -3.67 11.12
C ASN A 34 -9.86 -4.43 9.79
N PHE A 35 -9.23 -5.60 9.68
CA PHE A 35 -9.31 -6.46 8.51
C PHE A 35 -10.75 -6.89 8.17
N LEU A 36 -11.54 -7.29 9.16
CA LEU A 36 -12.93 -7.69 8.92
C LEU A 36 -13.84 -6.50 8.60
N LYS A 37 -13.54 -5.31 9.13
CA LYS A 37 -14.26 -4.08 8.78
C LYS A 37 -13.99 -3.64 7.35
N SER A 38 -12.75 -3.77 6.83
CA SER A 38 -12.47 -3.45 5.42
C SER A 38 -13.23 -4.37 4.48
N TRP A 39 -13.27 -5.68 4.77
CA TRP A 39 -14.13 -6.62 4.04
C TRP A 39 -15.61 -6.18 4.07
N ASN A 40 -16.13 -5.87 5.26
CA ASN A 40 -17.53 -5.42 5.40
C ASN A 40 -17.81 -4.16 4.56
N GLU A 41 -16.88 -3.21 4.51
CA GLU A 41 -17.04 -1.98 3.72
C GLU A 41 -16.99 -2.26 2.22
N SER A 42 -16.07 -3.11 1.75
CA SER A 42 -16.03 -3.57 0.36
C SER A 42 -17.33 -4.28 -0.05
N VAL A 43 -17.93 -5.08 0.85
CA VAL A 43 -19.25 -5.68 0.60
C VAL A 43 -20.37 -4.64 0.60
N ASN A 44 -20.34 -3.65 1.49
CA ASN A 44 -21.33 -2.56 1.49
C ASN A 44 -21.25 -1.73 0.20
N GLU A 45 -20.03 -1.43 -0.27
CA GLU A 45 -19.77 -0.75 -1.53
C GLU A 45 -20.35 -1.55 -2.70
N LEU A 46 -20.08 -2.85 -2.77
CA LEU A 46 -20.66 -3.72 -3.78
C LEU A 46 -22.20 -3.65 -3.77
N GLN A 47 -22.83 -3.73 -2.60
CA GLN A 47 -24.30 -3.65 -2.49
C GLN A 47 -24.82 -2.29 -3.00
N ALA A 48 -24.12 -1.19 -2.69
CA ALA A 48 -24.48 0.14 -3.17
C ALA A 48 -24.31 0.27 -4.70
N LEU A 49 -23.25 -0.30 -5.25
CA LEU A 49 -22.97 -0.33 -6.68
C LEU A 49 -24.05 -1.14 -7.44
N LEU A 50 -24.37 -2.34 -6.96
CA LEU A 50 -25.43 -3.18 -7.56
C LEU A 50 -26.79 -2.50 -7.49
N GLN A 51 -27.14 -1.90 -6.35
CA GLN A 51 -28.39 -1.15 -6.21
C GLN A 51 -28.45 0.04 -7.18
N SER A 52 -27.34 0.75 -7.37
CA SER A 52 -27.25 1.87 -8.31
C SER A 52 -27.48 1.41 -9.76
N ALA A 53 -27.00 0.24 -10.14
CA ALA A 53 -27.28 -0.34 -11.45
C ALA A 53 -28.75 -0.75 -11.61
N VAL A 54 -29.37 -1.36 -10.60
CA VAL A 54 -30.80 -1.72 -10.60
C VAL A 54 -31.69 -0.49 -10.72
N ASP A 55 -31.32 0.60 -10.05
CA ASP A 55 -32.08 1.86 -10.08
C ASP A 55 -31.87 2.64 -11.39
N HIS A 56 -30.84 2.30 -12.17
CA HIS A 56 -30.55 2.95 -13.45
C HIS A 56 -31.47 2.41 -14.56
N PRO A 57 -32.11 3.28 -15.36
CA PRO A 57 -33.12 2.85 -16.35
C PRO A 57 -32.57 1.98 -17.49
N ASP A 58 -31.28 2.09 -17.76
CA ASP A 58 -30.61 1.44 -18.89
C ASP A 58 -29.57 0.38 -18.47
N MET A 59 -29.50 0.03 -17.17
CA MET A 59 -28.56 -0.97 -16.64
C MET A 59 -29.27 -1.92 -15.67
N GLY A 60 -28.63 -3.04 -15.37
CA GLY A 60 -28.98 -3.94 -14.27
C GLY A 60 -27.75 -4.64 -13.70
N GLU A 61 -27.93 -5.45 -12.66
CA GLU A 61 -26.82 -6.15 -11.97
C GLU A 61 -25.96 -6.98 -12.93
N GLY A 62 -26.59 -7.64 -13.91
CA GLY A 62 -25.89 -8.46 -14.91
C GLY A 62 -25.12 -7.68 -15.98
N ASP A 63 -25.18 -6.34 -15.96
CA ASP A 63 -24.30 -5.47 -16.75
C ASP A 63 -23.01 -5.10 -15.98
N LEU A 64 -23.00 -5.29 -14.65
CA LEU A 64 -21.83 -5.11 -13.80
C LEU A 64 -21.17 -6.44 -13.45
N LEU A 65 -21.95 -7.44 -13.04
CA LEU A 65 -21.46 -8.75 -12.66
C LEU A 65 -21.12 -9.58 -13.89
N ASN A 66 -19.86 -9.98 -14.01
CA ASN A 66 -19.40 -10.94 -15.01
C ASN A 66 -19.16 -12.30 -14.33
N SER A 67 -19.76 -13.36 -14.85
CA SER A 67 -19.33 -14.73 -14.52
C SER A 67 -18.47 -15.26 -15.63
N TYR A 68 -17.18 -15.32 -15.38
CA TYR A 68 -16.15 -15.75 -16.33
C TYR A 68 -16.32 -17.20 -16.85
N ASP A 69 -17.25 -17.99 -16.30
CA ASP A 69 -17.32 -19.44 -16.57
C ASP A 69 -18.72 -19.95 -16.92
N ILE A 70 -19.68 -19.06 -17.17
CA ILE A 70 -21.05 -19.45 -17.45
C ILE A 70 -21.53 -18.70 -18.70
N SER A 71 -21.78 -19.46 -19.77
CA SER A 71 -22.18 -18.92 -21.08
C SER A 71 -23.28 -17.85 -20.96
N MET A 72 -23.22 -16.82 -21.82
CA MET A 72 -24.11 -15.65 -21.88
C MET A 72 -25.63 -15.93 -21.78
N GLU A 73 -26.08 -17.17 -21.94
CA GLU A 73 -27.47 -17.59 -21.82
C GLU A 73 -27.94 -17.84 -20.37
N MET A 74 -27.07 -17.77 -19.35
CA MET A 74 -27.32 -18.28 -17.99
C MET A 74 -27.37 -17.21 -16.88
N ARG A 75 -27.88 -16.01 -17.19
CA ARG A 75 -27.86 -14.79 -16.35
C ARG A 75 -28.86 -14.74 -15.18
N SER A 76 -28.96 -15.75 -14.31
CA SER A 76 -29.60 -15.55 -13.00
C SER A 76 -28.65 -15.99 -11.89
N GLN A 77 -27.81 -15.04 -11.46
CA GLN A 77 -27.08 -15.11 -10.21
C GLN A 77 -27.94 -14.41 -9.18
N ASP A 78 -28.40 -15.12 -8.16
CA ASP A 78 -28.99 -14.48 -7.00
C ASP A 78 -27.85 -14.25 -6.00
N LEU A 79 -27.48 -12.97 -5.82
CA LEU A 79 -26.53 -12.55 -4.80
C LEU A 79 -27.31 -12.08 -3.57
N SER A 80 -26.95 -12.62 -2.41
CA SER A 80 -27.48 -12.15 -1.13
C SER A 80 -26.36 -11.98 -0.13
N VAL A 81 -26.54 -11.03 0.79
CA VAL A 81 -25.57 -10.75 1.84
C VAL A 81 -26.25 -10.93 3.18
N SER A 82 -25.56 -11.62 4.09
CA SER A 82 -26.02 -11.82 5.46
C SER A 82 -24.91 -11.50 6.45
N ASP A 83 -25.27 -11.32 7.73
CA ASP A 83 -24.29 -11.15 8.81
C ASP A 83 -24.03 -12.49 9.49
N VAL A 84 -22.76 -12.87 9.57
CA VAL A 84 -22.29 -14.00 10.38
C VAL A 84 -21.65 -13.47 11.65
N SER A 85 -21.98 -14.09 12.78
CA SER A 85 -21.40 -13.73 14.07
C SER A 85 -19.92 -14.10 14.12
N ASN A 86 -19.06 -13.14 14.43
CA ASN A 86 -17.66 -13.37 14.77
C ASN A 86 -17.40 -12.74 16.15
N THR A 87 -16.84 -13.51 17.08
CA THR A 87 -16.42 -13.01 18.39
C THR A 87 -14.91 -12.88 18.38
N LEU A 88 -14.43 -11.67 18.60
CA LEU A 88 -13.01 -11.36 18.66
C LEU A 88 -12.39 -11.89 19.98
N PRO A 89 -11.06 -12.04 20.07
CA PRO A 89 -10.39 -12.61 21.24
C PRO A 89 -10.66 -11.89 22.57
N ASP A 90 -10.84 -10.57 22.54
CA ASP A 90 -11.23 -9.76 23.71
C ASP A 90 -12.69 -9.97 24.17
N GLY A 91 -13.43 -10.83 23.47
CA GLY A 91 -14.82 -11.18 23.76
C GLY A 91 -15.85 -10.21 23.16
N THR A 92 -15.41 -9.23 22.37
CA THR A 92 -16.34 -8.36 21.64
C THR A 92 -16.89 -9.06 20.39
N ASP A 93 -18.18 -8.84 20.09
CA ASP A 93 -18.79 -9.38 18.88
C ASP A 93 -18.66 -8.38 17.72
N LEU A 94 -18.20 -8.86 16.56
CA LEU A 94 -18.14 -8.13 15.29
C LEU A 94 -18.91 -8.94 14.23
N PRO A 95 -20.09 -8.48 13.77
CA PRO A 95 -20.76 -9.14 12.65
C PRO A 95 -19.95 -8.96 11.37
N VAL A 96 -19.74 -10.05 10.63
CA VAL A 96 -19.01 -10.07 9.35
C VAL A 96 -19.98 -10.36 8.22
N LYS A 97 -19.90 -9.58 7.14
CA LYS A 97 -20.69 -9.76 5.93
C LYS A 97 -20.27 -11.05 5.25
N GLU A 98 -21.24 -11.90 4.93
CA GLU A 98 -21.06 -13.11 4.15
C GLU A 98 -21.90 -13.01 2.88
N ILE A 99 -21.24 -13.13 1.74
CA ILE A 99 -21.87 -13.12 0.43
C ILE A 99 -22.25 -14.56 0.08
N TYR A 100 -23.51 -14.76 -0.23
CA TYR A 100 -24.03 -16.00 -0.75
C TYR A 100 -24.42 -15.79 -2.21
N ILE A 101 -23.83 -16.60 -3.07
CA ILE A 101 -24.09 -16.60 -4.50
C ILE A 101 -24.78 -17.92 -4.83
N HIS A 102 -25.97 -17.82 -5.41
CA HIS A 102 -26.69 -18.98 -5.92
C HIS A 102 -26.78 -18.90 -7.44
N TRP A 103 -26.23 -19.91 -8.11
CA TRP A 103 -26.36 -20.13 -9.54
C TRP A 103 -27.44 -21.18 -9.82
N TYR A 104 -27.80 -21.36 -11.09
CA TYR A 104 -28.74 -22.42 -11.48
C TYR A 104 -28.16 -23.83 -11.23
N ASP A 105 -29.01 -24.84 -11.07
CA ASP A 105 -28.67 -26.27 -10.82
C ASP A 105 -27.90 -26.56 -9.51
N ASP A 106 -28.36 -26.00 -8.38
CA ASP A 106 -27.85 -26.23 -7.00
C ASP A 106 -26.37 -25.80 -6.79
N TRP A 107 -25.82 -24.97 -7.68
CA TRP A 107 -24.49 -24.38 -7.51
C TRP A 107 -24.55 -23.22 -6.55
N GLU A 108 -23.73 -23.26 -5.50
CA GLU A 108 -23.77 -22.27 -4.43
C GLU A 108 -22.34 -21.91 -4.00
N ALA A 109 -22.10 -20.64 -3.74
CA ALA A 109 -20.87 -20.18 -3.11
C ALA A 109 -21.16 -19.34 -1.88
N THR A 110 -20.25 -19.44 -0.92
CA THR A 110 -20.25 -18.65 0.30
C THR A 110 -18.89 -18.01 0.45
N LEU A 111 -18.89 -16.68 0.55
CA LEU A 111 -17.71 -15.84 0.59
C LEU A 111 -17.68 -14.98 1.85
N SER A 112 -16.62 -15.14 2.61
CA SER A 112 -16.22 -14.28 3.71
C SER A 112 -14.71 -14.44 3.93
N PRO A 113 -14.07 -13.61 4.77
CA PRO A 113 -12.65 -13.74 5.04
C PRO A 113 -12.27 -15.02 5.78
N PHE A 114 -13.22 -15.84 6.24
CA PHE A 114 -12.94 -17.15 6.84
C PHE A 114 -13.57 -18.33 6.07
N THR A 115 -14.51 -18.05 5.15
CA THR A 115 -15.18 -19.04 4.31
C THR A 115 -14.98 -18.69 2.84
N ALA A 116 -14.30 -19.56 2.10
CA ALA A 116 -14.19 -19.48 0.64
C ALA A 116 -14.56 -20.84 0.05
N THR A 117 -15.87 -21.12 0.00
CA THR A 117 -16.39 -22.43 -0.40
C THR A 117 -17.31 -22.33 -1.59
N GLU A 118 -17.11 -23.25 -2.54
CA GLU A 118 -17.98 -23.47 -3.69
C GLU A 118 -18.57 -24.89 -3.59
N HIS A 119 -19.89 -24.99 -3.78
CA HIS A 119 -20.61 -26.25 -3.90
C HIS A 119 -21.02 -26.47 -5.35
N VAL A 120 -20.51 -27.54 -5.94
CA VAL A 120 -20.79 -27.94 -7.32
C VAL A 120 -21.44 -29.34 -7.35
N PRO A 121 -22.77 -29.43 -7.49
CA PRO A 121 -23.49 -30.67 -7.71
C PRO A 121 -22.93 -31.50 -8.88
N ASN A 122 -22.71 -32.79 -8.61
CA ASN A 122 -22.39 -33.83 -9.61
C ASN A 122 -21.06 -33.71 -10.39
N GLN A 123 -20.11 -32.87 -9.98
CA GLN A 123 -18.73 -32.91 -10.51
C GLN A 123 -17.81 -33.68 -9.55
N ILE A 124 -17.34 -34.85 -10.01
CA ILE A 124 -16.33 -35.70 -9.33
C ILE A 124 -14.94 -35.41 -9.93
N SER A 125 -14.62 -34.15 -10.19
CA SER A 125 -13.26 -33.76 -10.62
C SER A 125 -12.76 -32.62 -9.77
N GLU A 126 -11.73 -32.93 -8.99
CA GLU A 126 -10.89 -32.00 -8.25
C GLU A 126 -10.43 -30.85 -9.15
N GLY A 127 -10.91 -29.66 -8.83
CA GLY A 127 -10.47 -28.39 -9.35
C GLY A 127 -11.27 -27.33 -8.63
N LYS A 128 -10.77 -26.87 -7.47
CA LYS A 128 -11.34 -25.72 -6.77
C LYS A 128 -11.34 -24.58 -7.79
N LYS A 129 -12.50 -24.11 -8.26
CA LYS A 129 -12.53 -22.87 -9.03
C LYS A 129 -12.37 -21.72 -8.04
N ALA A 130 -11.72 -20.65 -8.49
CA ALA A 130 -11.55 -19.47 -7.66
C ALA A 130 -12.93 -18.87 -7.36
N VAL A 131 -13.26 -18.71 -6.08
CA VAL A 131 -14.55 -18.17 -5.64
C VAL A 131 -14.38 -16.66 -5.46
N HIS A 132 -14.58 -15.92 -6.54
CA HIS A 132 -14.46 -14.47 -6.60
C HIS A 132 -15.64 -13.85 -7.34
N LEU A 133 -15.81 -12.53 -7.19
CA LEU A 133 -16.71 -11.75 -8.03
C LEU A 133 -15.89 -11.11 -9.14
N SER A 134 -16.38 -11.13 -10.37
CA SER A 134 -15.78 -10.34 -11.44
C SER A 134 -16.72 -9.20 -11.79
N LEU A 135 -16.16 -7.99 -11.85
CA LEU A 135 -16.86 -6.77 -12.20
C LEU A 135 -16.39 -6.30 -13.58
N SER A 136 -17.36 -5.89 -14.39
CA SER A 136 -17.12 -5.33 -15.72
C SER A 136 -16.86 -3.84 -15.62
N GLN A 137 -15.79 -3.36 -16.25
CA GLN A 137 -15.51 -1.93 -16.43
C GLN A 137 -15.24 -1.62 -17.91
N VAL A 138 -15.14 -0.33 -18.26
CA VAL A 138 -14.99 0.12 -19.67
C VAL A 138 -13.75 -0.50 -20.33
N ASP A 139 -12.68 -0.70 -19.55
CA ASP A 139 -11.37 -1.14 -20.04
C ASP A 139 -11.08 -2.63 -19.80
N GLY A 140 -12.02 -3.38 -19.24
CA GLY A 140 -11.87 -4.81 -18.99
C GLY A 140 -12.70 -5.35 -17.83
N ASP A 141 -12.63 -6.64 -17.59
CA ASP A 141 -13.16 -7.22 -16.35
C ASP A 141 -12.04 -7.25 -15.29
N PHE A 142 -12.37 -7.01 -14.03
CA PHE A 142 -11.44 -7.20 -12.92
C PHE A 142 -12.03 -8.12 -11.84
N ILE A 143 -11.15 -8.72 -11.05
CA ILE A 143 -11.53 -9.60 -9.93
C ILE A 143 -11.68 -8.73 -8.67
N TYR A 144 -12.85 -8.80 -8.04
CA TYR A 144 -13.17 -8.10 -6.80
C TYR A 144 -13.58 -9.10 -5.71
N LEU A 145 -13.33 -8.75 -4.44
CA LEU A 145 -13.70 -9.56 -3.28
C LEU A 145 -13.28 -11.04 -3.41
N ASN A 146 -12.02 -11.28 -3.81
CA ASN A 146 -11.47 -12.63 -3.94
C ASN A 146 -11.32 -13.30 -2.56
N ALA A 147 -12.36 -14.00 -2.11
CA ALA A 147 -12.40 -14.57 -0.77
C ALA A 147 -11.26 -15.55 -0.47
N ALA A 148 -10.61 -16.13 -1.49
CA ALA A 148 -9.47 -17.00 -1.29
C ALA A 148 -8.23 -16.24 -0.79
N GLU A 149 -7.99 -15.02 -1.30
CA GLU A 149 -6.90 -14.14 -0.84
C GLU A 149 -7.18 -13.64 0.59
N TRP A 150 -8.40 -13.15 0.84
CA TRP A 150 -8.82 -12.73 2.18
C TRP A 150 -8.72 -13.87 3.19
N LYS A 151 -9.13 -15.09 2.80
CA LYS A 151 -9.01 -16.25 3.66
C LYS A 151 -7.56 -16.61 3.99
N HIS A 152 -6.67 -16.51 3.01
CA HIS A 152 -5.26 -16.79 3.23
C HIS A 152 -4.68 -15.85 4.31
N LEU A 153 -4.91 -14.54 4.17
CA LEU A 153 -4.48 -13.53 5.15
C LEU A 153 -5.10 -13.76 6.54
N TYR A 154 -6.38 -14.13 6.59
CA TYR A 154 -7.04 -14.44 7.86
C TYR A 154 -6.44 -15.67 8.56
N ASP A 155 -6.15 -16.72 7.80
CA ASP A 155 -5.53 -17.95 8.31
C ASP A 155 -4.08 -17.71 8.75
N GLU A 156 -3.34 -16.84 8.06
CA GLU A 156 -2.00 -16.41 8.45
C GLU A 156 -2.03 -15.63 9.77
N MET A 157 -2.93 -14.64 9.91
CA MET A 157 -3.13 -13.94 11.19
C MET A 157 -3.44 -14.92 12.33
N ASN A 158 -4.32 -15.91 12.11
CA ASN A 158 -4.60 -16.94 13.13
C ASN A 158 -3.34 -17.71 13.53
N THR A 159 -2.48 -18.02 12.58
CA THR A 159 -1.23 -18.75 12.80
C THR A 159 -0.27 -17.91 13.63
N VAL A 160 0.00 -16.67 13.21
CA VAL A 160 0.86 -15.72 13.93
C VAL A 160 0.42 -15.54 15.38
N PHE A 161 -0.86 -15.27 15.62
CA PHE A 161 -1.35 -15.06 17.00
C PHE A 161 -1.39 -16.35 17.83
N THR A 162 -1.50 -17.52 17.20
CA THR A 162 -1.37 -18.81 17.88
C THR A 162 0.08 -19.04 18.30
N ASP A 163 1.03 -18.77 17.41
CA ASP A 163 2.46 -18.92 17.67
C ASP A 163 2.94 -17.95 18.74
N VAL A 164 2.48 -16.69 18.73
CA VAL A 164 2.75 -15.72 19.80
C VAL A 164 2.21 -16.19 21.15
N ARG A 165 0.98 -16.74 21.23
CA ARG A 165 0.44 -17.29 22.48
C ARG A 165 1.23 -18.50 22.99
N ASN A 166 1.64 -19.38 22.09
CA ASN A 166 2.46 -20.55 22.44
C ASN A 166 3.87 -20.11 22.90
N GLY A 167 4.46 -19.16 22.19
CA GLY A 167 5.75 -18.57 22.50
C GLY A 167 5.75 -17.83 23.83
N ILE A 168 4.75 -16.98 24.10
CA ILE A 168 4.68 -16.23 25.36
C ILE A 168 4.47 -17.15 26.58
N SER A 169 3.70 -18.22 26.41
CA SER A 169 3.54 -19.24 27.45
C SER A 169 4.88 -19.92 27.78
N THR A 170 5.65 -20.26 26.75
CA THR A 170 6.99 -20.83 26.88
C THR A 170 7.96 -19.83 27.52
N TRP A 171 7.95 -18.58 27.06
CA TRP A 171 8.76 -17.49 27.58
C TRP A 171 8.49 -17.25 29.07
N VAL A 172 7.23 -17.11 29.49
CA VAL A 172 6.85 -16.92 30.90
C VAL A 172 7.34 -18.08 31.76
N THR A 173 7.14 -19.32 31.30
CA THR A 173 7.60 -20.53 32.01
C THR A 173 9.11 -20.50 32.25
N ASN A 174 9.89 -20.05 31.27
CA ASN A 174 11.35 -19.97 31.35
C ASN A 174 11.81 -18.83 32.26
N VAL A 175 11.14 -17.68 32.20
CA VAL A 175 11.56 -16.42 32.82
C VAL A 175 11.14 -16.29 34.28
N TYR A 176 9.97 -16.80 34.67
CA TYR A 176 9.34 -16.57 35.97
C TYR A 176 10.21 -16.91 37.18
N GLY A 177 11.11 -17.90 37.05
CA GLY A 177 12.06 -18.27 38.10
C GLY A 177 13.48 -17.69 37.94
N GLN A 178 13.80 -17.09 36.80
CA GLN A 178 15.15 -16.69 36.42
C GLN A 178 15.37 -15.17 36.50
N VAL A 179 14.39 -14.39 36.05
CA VAL A 179 14.44 -12.93 36.05
C VAL A 179 13.98 -12.40 37.40
N GLN A 180 14.80 -11.58 38.03
CA GLN A 180 14.47 -11.01 39.35
C GLN A 180 13.51 -9.83 39.17
N SER A 181 12.55 -9.68 40.08
CA SER A 181 11.70 -8.48 40.13
C SER A 181 12.57 -7.21 40.21
N GLY A 182 12.30 -6.26 39.32
CA GLY A 182 13.05 -5.00 39.17
C GLY A 182 14.36 -5.12 38.39
N SER A 183 14.66 -6.28 37.80
CA SER A 183 15.84 -6.42 36.91
C SER A 183 15.60 -5.92 35.50
N ILE A 184 14.34 -5.76 35.11
CA ILE A 184 13.90 -5.16 33.85
C ILE A 184 12.84 -4.10 34.20
N GLU A 185 13.10 -2.85 33.86
CA GLU A 185 12.19 -1.70 34.04
C GLU A 185 11.77 -1.20 32.66
N ILE A 186 10.48 -1.27 32.37
CA ILE A 186 9.88 -0.98 31.06
C ILE A 186 8.65 -0.06 31.15
N SER A 187 8.32 0.47 32.32
CA SER A 187 7.11 1.28 32.52
C SER A 187 7.16 2.61 31.76
N ASP A 188 8.37 3.10 31.49
CA ASP A 188 8.62 4.37 30.81
C ASP A 188 9.08 4.15 29.36
N LEU A 189 9.16 2.89 28.89
CA LEU A 189 9.60 2.55 27.55
C LEU A 189 8.49 2.84 26.54
N VAL A 190 8.81 3.57 25.48
CA VAL A 190 7.88 3.84 24.37
C VAL A 190 8.08 2.76 23.31
N THR A 191 7.05 1.97 23.05
CA THR A 191 7.14 0.91 22.03
C THR A 191 7.19 1.48 20.61
N PRO A 192 7.77 0.75 19.64
CA PRO A 192 7.71 1.11 18.23
C PRO A 192 6.29 1.43 17.75
N ARG A 193 5.31 0.64 18.20
CA ARG A 193 3.89 0.86 17.91
C ARG A 193 3.34 2.15 18.51
N GLU A 194 3.64 2.45 19.77
CA GLU A 194 3.19 3.69 20.41
C GLU A 194 3.82 4.91 19.74
N ARG A 195 5.11 4.82 19.36
CA ARG A 195 5.79 5.88 18.62
C ARG A 195 5.14 6.14 17.26
N ALA A 196 4.88 5.11 16.47
CA ALA A 196 4.18 5.26 15.19
C ALA A 196 2.76 5.82 15.35
N ALA A 197 2.04 5.42 16.41
CA ALA A 197 0.73 6.00 16.72
C ALA A 197 0.83 7.49 17.10
N MET A 198 1.87 7.91 17.83
CA MET A 198 2.09 9.32 18.14
C MET A 198 2.40 10.14 16.88
N MET A 199 3.11 9.59 15.91
CA MET A 199 3.37 10.24 14.62
C MET A 199 2.10 10.44 13.79
N SER A 200 1.12 9.53 13.91
CA SER A 200 -0.16 9.66 13.22
C SER A 200 -0.98 10.88 13.65
N ASP A 201 -0.70 11.40 14.84
CA ASP A 201 -1.34 12.60 15.39
C ASP A 201 -0.62 13.90 14.93
N GLU A 202 0.51 13.82 14.23
CA GLU A 202 1.31 14.96 13.76
C GLU A 202 1.14 15.18 12.23
N GLU A 203 0.80 16.41 11.81
CA GLU A 203 0.63 16.75 10.39
C GLU A 203 1.98 16.75 9.64
N GLY A 204 2.12 15.92 8.60
CA GLY A 204 3.20 16.01 7.60
C GLY A 204 4.14 14.80 7.48
N SER A 205 4.09 13.82 8.39
CA SER A 205 4.91 12.60 8.29
C SER A 205 4.21 11.45 7.55
N VAL A 206 4.93 10.72 6.68
CA VAL A 206 4.41 9.45 6.13
C VAL A 206 4.19 8.44 7.24
N GLN A 207 2.93 8.19 7.55
CA GLN A 207 2.54 7.16 8.51
C GLN A 207 3.05 5.77 8.11
N ALA A 208 2.99 5.44 6.82
CA ALA A 208 3.25 4.08 6.33
C ALA A 208 4.67 3.59 6.63
N ILE A 209 5.73 4.39 6.44
CA ILE A 209 7.11 3.95 6.76
C ILE A 209 7.38 3.91 8.28
N ALA A 210 6.74 4.79 9.05
CA ALA A 210 6.76 4.69 10.51
C ALA A 210 6.09 3.40 10.98
N ASP A 211 4.99 3.00 10.33
CA ASP A 211 4.31 1.73 10.56
C ASP A 211 5.18 0.54 10.11
N LEU A 212 5.85 0.60 8.94
CA LEU A 212 6.80 -0.44 8.49
C LEU A 212 7.92 -0.64 9.51
N ALA A 213 8.55 0.46 9.97
CA ALA A 213 9.58 0.41 11.00
C ALA A 213 9.02 -0.12 12.34
N ALA A 214 7.78 0.23 12.70
CA ALA A 214 7.12 -0.29 13.90
C ALA A 214 6.75 -1.78 13.80
N LEU A 215 6.53 -2.28 12.59
CA LEU A 215 6.37 -3.70 12.27
C LEU A 215 7.72 -4.44 12.17
N ASN A 216 8.84 -3.75 12.42
CA ASN A 216 10.19 -4.27 12.31
C ASN A 216 10.55 -4.75 10.91
N ILE A 217 9.96 -4.13 9.87
CA ILE A 217 10.35 -4.31 8.48
C ILE A 217 11.65 -3.56 8.25
N SER A 218 12.59 -4.19 7.55
CA SER A 218 13.93 -3.68 7.38
C SER A 218 13.96 -2.55 6.38
N VAL A 219 14.51 -1.41 6.78
CA VAL A 219 14.49 -0.16 5.98
C VAL A 219 15.89 0.40 5.81
N ASP A 220 16.15 1.07 4.69
CA ASP A 220 17.39 1.85 4.46
C ASP A 220 17.06 3.35 4.48
N VAL A 221 17.04 3.92 5.68
CA VAL A 221 16.78 5.35 5.90
C VAL A 221 18.00 6.24 5.66
N GLU A 222 19.20 5.64 5.55
CA GLU A 222 20.44 6.39 5.38
C GLU A 222 20.75 6.73 3.91
N ARG A 223 20.17 5.98 2.97
CA ARG A 223 20.44 6.13 1.53
C ARG A 223 19.13 6.38 0.79
N GLU A 224 19.11 7.48 0.06
CA GLU A 224 18.07 7.75 -0.92
C GLU A 224 18.46 7.11 -2.25
N ALA A 225 17.60 6.26 -2.78
CA ALA A 225 17.73 5.68 -4.11
C ALA A 225 17.01 6.54 -5.14
N THR A 226 17.59 6.64 -6.34
CA THR A 226 16.87 7.04 -7.54
C THR A 226 16.54 5.78 -8.33
N ILE A 227 15.27 5.52 -8.58
CA ILE A 227 14.80 4.36 -9.35
C ILE A 227 14.09 4.80 -10.61
N SER A 228 14.20 4.00 -11.66
CA SER A 228 13.50 4.21 -12.92
C SER A 228 12.74 2.96 -13.37
N PHE A 229 11.61 3.20 -14.04
CA PHE A 229 10.75 2.14 -14.59
C PHE A 229 10.85 2.19 -16.11
N SER A 230 11.27 1.09 -16.74
CA SER A 230 11.49 1.05 -18.19
C SER A 230 10.21 1.27 -19.00
N ASP A 231 9.08 0.82 -18.46
CA ASP A 231 7.84 0.70 -19.23
C ASP A 231 7.07 2.01 -19.26
N SER A 232 7.15 2.80 -18.18
CA SER A 232 6.55 4.13 -18.08
C SER A 232 7.54 5.27 -18.31
N GLY A 233 8.85 5.03 -18.16
CA GLY A 233 9.86 6.08 -18.13
C GLY A 233 9.85 6.90 -16.83
N ALA A 234 9.08 6.48 -15.82
CA ALA A 234 9.00 7.14 -14.52
C ALA A 234 10.33 7.07 -13.80
N THR A 235 10.71 8.17 -13.14
CA THR A 235 11.81 8.22 -12.18
C THR A 235 11.27 8.65 -10.81
N LEU A 236 11.67 7.94 -9.76
CA LEU A 236 11.30 8.23 -8.38
C LEU A 236 12.55 8.30 -7.49
N ARG A 237 12.44 9.07 -6.39
CA ARG A 237 13.52 9.26 -5.41
C ARG A 237 12.99 8.99 -4.00
N GLY A 238 13.63 8.05 -3.30
CA GLY A 238 13.07 7.56 -2.05
C GLY A 238 13.93 6.51 -1.36
N THR A 239 13.38 5.90 -0.31
CA THR A 239 14.05 4.91 0.54
C THR A 239 13.37 3.55 0.42
N PHE A 240 14.16 2.47 0.44
CA PHE A 240 13.63 1.10 0.38
C PHE A 240 13.25 0.54 1.74
N GLY A 241 12.23 -0.33 1.74
CA GLY A 241 11.95 -1.30 2.79
C GLY A 241 11.79 -2.70 2.20
N LEU A 242 12.28 -3.73 2.91
CA LEU A 242 12.19 -5.14 2.51
C LEU A 242 11.57 -5.96 3.64
N THR A 243 10.58 -6.79 3.33
CA THR A 243 10.03 -7.74 4.32
C THR A 243 10.93 -8.96 4.52
N ASP A 244 11.80 -9.28 3.54
CA ASP A 244 12.85 -10.29 3.65
C ASP A 244 14.21 -9.69 3.22
N GLU A 245 15.12 -9.48 4.20
CA GLU A 245 16.45 -8.93 3.93
C GLU A 245 17.31 -9.80 3.02
N SER A 246 16.95 -11.08 2.83
CA SER A 246 17.71 -12.00 1.96
C SER A 246 17.56 -11.71 0.47
N ASP A 247 16.58 -10.90 0.09
CA ASP A 247 16.42 -10.36 -1.26
C ASP A 247 17.42 -9.21 -1.55
N GLY A 248 18.07 -8.69 -0.51
CA GLY A 248 19.14 -7.69 -0.61
C GLY A 248 20.57 -8.27 -0.68
N PRO A 249 21.59 -7.39 -0.79
CA PRO A 249 21.48 -5.95 -0.90
C PRO A 249 21.10 -5.49 -2.32
N ILE A 250 20.18 -4.53 -2.41
CA ILE A 250 19.86 -3.86 -3.67
C ILE A 250 21.04 -2.98 -4.08
N GLY A 251 21.52 -3.13 -5.32
CA GLY A 251 22.71 -2.49 -5.87
C GLY A 251 22.41 -1.41 -6.90
N ALA A 252 23.25 -0.39 -6.98
CA ALA A 252 23.17 0.64 -8.01
C ALA A 252 23.58 0.09 -9.40
N GLY A 253 22.86 0.51 -10.44
CA GLY A 253 23.01 0.08 -11.83
C GLY A 253 22.39 -1.27 -12.15
N GLU A 254 21.63 -1.87 -11.22
CA GLU A 254 20.97 -3.16 -11.39
C GLU A 254 19.45 -3.00 -11.59
N THR A 255 18.87 -3.95 -12.32
CA THR A 255 17.43 -4.05 -12.57
C THR A 255 16.87 -5.23 -11.80
N TYR A 256 15.77 -5.01 -11.08
CA TYR A 256 15.12 -5.98 -10.21
C TYR A 256 13.68 -6.21 -10.66
N ASP A 257 13.27 -7.47 -10.60
CA ASP A 257 11.88 -7.92 -10.79
C ASP A 257 11.35 -8.36 -9.42
N PRO A 258 10.53 -7.54 -8.75
CA PRO A 258 10.00 -7.84 -7.42
C PRO A 258 9.25 -9.17 -7.35
N THR A 259 8.66 -9.63 -8.45
CA THR A 259 7.90 -10.90 -8.48
C THR A 259 8.79 -12.13 -8.24
N THR A 260 10.12 -11.96 -8.34
CA THR A 260 11.12 -13.02 -8.10
C THR A 260 11.65 -13.04 -6.68
N PHE A 261 11.29 -12.05 -5.85
CA PHE A 261 11.76 -11.93 -4.47
C PHE A 261 11.01 -12.88 -3.54
N SER A 262 11.64 -13.18 -2.40
CA SER A 262 11.07 -14.03 -1.36
C SER A 262 10.05 -13.26 -0.51
N GLY A 263 10.31 -11.97 -0.30
CA GLY A 263 9.42 -11.01 0.33
C GLY A 263 8.98 -9.90 -0.62
N ASP A 264 8.46 -8.85 0.00
CA ASP A 264 7.87 -7.68 -0.63
C ASP A 264 8.84 -6.50 -0.57
N VAL A 265 8.81 -5.66 -1.62
CA VAL A 265 9.61 -4.45 -1.72
C VAL A 265 8.71 -3.23 -1.54
N TYR A 266 9.02 -2.41 -0.56
CA TYR A 266 8.39 -1.11 -0.33
C TYR A 266 9.33 0.02 -0.71
N PHE A 267 8.78 1.11 -1.24
CA PHE A 267 9.53 2.30 -1.61
C PHE A 267 8.83 3.57 -1.16
N THR A 268 9.43 4.30 -0.23
CA THR A 268 8.87 5.56 0.29
C THR A 268 9.47 6.74 -0.46
N THR A 269 8.64 7.53 -1.13
CA THR A 269 9.04 8.59 -2.07
C THR A 269 8.15 9.81 -1.93
N ASP A 270 8.65 10.99 -2.31
CA ASP A 270 7.83 12.17 -2.56
C ASP A 270 7.23 12.07 -3.97
N THR A 271 5.93 11.83 -4.09
CA THR A 271 5.26 11.72 -5.38
C THR A 271 5.10 13.06 -6.08
N SER A 272 5.30 14.19 -5.39
CA SER A 272 5.38 15.51 -6.03
C SER A 272 6.63 15.68 -6.91
N LEU A 273 7.66 14.87 -6.67
CA LEU A 273 8.90 14.84 -7.44
C LEU A 273 8.86 13.84 -8.60
N LEU A 274 7.74 13.15 -8.78
CA LEU A 274 7.57 12.24 -9.91
C LEU A 274 7.73 13.00 -11.22
N GLU A 275 8.63 12.49 -12.06
CA GLU A 275 8.79 12.90 -13.44
C GLU A 275 9.12 11.70 -14.34
N GLY A 276 8.90 11.85 -15.64
CA GLY A 276 9.31 10.85 -16.62
C GLY A 276 9.18 11.36 -18.05
N ASP A 277 9.89 10.72 -18.96
CA ASP A 277 9.81 11.04 -20.39
C ASP A 277 8.46 10.56 -20.94
N TRP A 278 7.79 11.40 -21.73
CA TRP A 278 6.54 11.05 -22.39
C TRP A 278 6.80 10.82 -23.88
N SER A 279 6.84 9.56 -24.32
CA SER A 279 7.13 9.22 -25.73
C SER A 279 5.88 8.95 -26.59
N ALA A 280 4.70 8.87 -25.96
CA ALA A 280 3.43 8.52 -26.61
C ALA A 280 2.71 9.76 -27.16
N TYR A 281 3.26 10.39 -28.20
CA TYR A 281 2.68 11.56 -28.85
C TYR A 281 2.82 11.54 -30.37
N GLU A 282 1.92 12.26 -31.06
CA GLU A 282 2.08 12.58 -32.47
C GLU A 282 3.01 13.79 -32.63
N SER A 283 3.99 13.70 -33.54
CA SER A 283 4.97 14.78 -33.70
C SER A 283 4.38 16.04 -34.31
N GLY A 284 3.30 15.96 -35.08
CA GLY A 284 2.72 17.11 -35.77
C GLY A 284 1.82 17.93 -34.85
N VAL A 285 2.02 19.25 -34.81
CA VAL A 285 1.10 20.20 -34.19
C VAL A 285 0.44 21.01 -35.30
N ASP A 286 -0.84 20.76 -35.56
CA ASP A 286 -1.60 21.43 -36.62
C ASP A 286 -2.65 22.38 -36.01
N GLY A 287 -2.43 23.68 -36.17
CA GLY A 287 -3.36 24.72 -35.70
C GLY A 287 -3.50 24.81 -34.18
N GLY A 288 -2.45 24.42 -33.43
CA GLY A 288 -2.41 24.40 -31.97
C GLY A 288 -2.76 23.03 -31.37
N ASN A 289 -3.25 22.09 -32.18
CA ASN A 289 -3.70 20.80 -31.70
C ASN A 289 -2.52 19.85 -31.41
N ILE A 290 -2.30 19.52 -30.15
CA ILE A 290 -1.34 18.52 -29.70
C ILE A 290 -2.10 17.21 -29.47
N THR A 291 -1.51 16.07 -29.83
CA THR A 291 -2.16 14.75 -29.69
C THR A 291 -1.24 13.73 -29.02
N LEU A 292 -1.75 13.09 -27.97
CA LEU A 292 -1.13 11.94 -27.30
C LEU A 292 -1.72 10.63 -27.82
N THR A 293 -0.90 9.59 -27.86
CA THR A 293 -1.29 8.23 -28.30
C THR A 293 -1.50 7.25 -27.14
N SER A 294 -1.44 7.76 -25.90
CA SER A 294 -1.72 7.03 -24.67
C SER A 294 -2.42 7.97 -23.68
N GLU A 295 -3.16 7.39 -22.74
CA GLU A 295 -3.90 8.13 -21.73
C GLU A 295 -2.93 8.83 -20.76
N PRO A 296 -3.02 10.17 -20.59
CA PRO A 296 -2.17 10.87 -19.64
C PRO A 296 -2.43 10.39 -18.21
N TYR A 297 -1.38 10.19 -17.42
CA TYR A 297 -1.51 9.68 -16.07
C TYR A 297 -2.25 10.68 -15.16
N GLU A 298 -3.31 10.23 -14.49
CA GLU A 298 -4.07 11.06 -13.56
C GLU A 298 -3.16 11.64 -12.46
N GLY A 299 -3.40 12.90 -12.08
CA GLY A 299 -2.53 13.62 -11.13
C GLY A 299 -1.25 14.21 -11.74
N THR A 300 -0.99 14.03 -13.04
CA THR A 300 0.16 14.62 -13.76
C THR A 300 -0.20 15.71 -14.76
N ALA A 301 0.81 16.45 -15.20
CA ALA A 301 0.77 17.30 -16.38
C ALA A 301 1.83 16.85 -17.36
N VAL A 302 1.45 16.81 -18.65
CA VAL A 302 2.37 16.58 -19.75
C VAL A 302 2.92 17.93 -20.21
N GLU A 303 4.21 18.12 -20.07
CA GLU A 303 4.96 19.25 -20.61
C GLU A 303 5.44 18.92 -22.01
N VAL A 304 4.93 19.64 -23.01
CA VAL A 304 5.24 19.44 -24.42
C VAL A 304 6.09 20.60 -24.90
N THR A 305 7.29 20.29 -25.40
CA THR A 305 8.21 21.26 -26.00
C THR A 305 8.22 21.12 -27.52
N THR A 306 8.00 22.25 -28.20
CA THR A 306 7.91 22.30 -29.66
C THR A 306 9.24 22.68 -30.33
N ALA A 307 9.34 22.48 -31.64
CA ALA A 307 10.50 22.87 -32.47
C ALA A 307 10.76 24.38 -32.48
N ALA A 308 9.80 25.20 -32.06
CA ALA A 308 9.95 26.63 -31.86
C ALA A 308 10.59 26.99 -30.49
N ASN A 309 10.92 25.99 -29.67
CA ASN A 309 11.34 26.11 -28.26
C ASN A 309 10.25 26.75 -27.37
N GLU A 310 8.99 26.45 -27.67
CA GLU A 310 7.84 26.83 -26.83
C GLU A 310 7.42 25.60 -26.03
N THR A 311 7.14 25.78 -24.73
CA THR A 311 6.72 24.69 -23.83
C THR A 311 5.35 24.99 -23.25
N VAL A 312 4.43 24.03 -23.34
CA VAL A 312 3.10 24.08 -22.72
C VAL A 312 2.95 22.90 -21.77
N ALA A 313 2.37 23.14 -20.59
CA ALA A 313 2.09 22.11 -19.60
C ALA A 313 0.58 21.91 -19.48
N VAL A 314 0.10 20.69 -19.72
CA VAL A 314 -1.33 20.37 -19.78
C VAL A 314 -1.65 19.28 -18.77
N ASN A 315 -2.53 19.58 -17.80
CA ASN A 315 -2.95 18.60 -16.80
C ASN A 315 -3.69 17.43 -17.46
N ALA A 316 -3.57 16.23 -16.90
CA ALA A 316 -4.26 15.03 -17.37
C ALA A 316 -5.77 15.26 -17.60
N SER A 317 -6.44 16.00 -16.71
CA SER A 317 -7.87 16.30 -16.79
C SER A 317 -8.27 17.24 -17.93
N ASP A 318 -7.32 17.98 -18.51
CA ASP A 318 -7.58 18.96 -19.57
C ASP A 318 -7.48 18.33 -20.97
N TRP A 319 -7.00 17.09 -21.06
CA TRP A 319 -6.94 16.33 -22.31
C TRP A 319 -8.31 15.76 -22.69
N THR A 320 -8.67 15.89 -23.96
CA THR A 320 -9.94 15.37 -24.48
C THR A 320 -9.73 14.04 -25.20
N ALA A 321 -10.33 12.97 -24.68
CA ALA A 321 -10.33 11.66 -25.33
C ALA A 321 -11.15 11.70 -26.64
N THR A 322 -10.58 11.15 -27.72
CA THR A 322 -11.25 11.10 -29.04
C THR A 322 -12.13 9.85 -29.22
N GLY A 323 -11.99 8.86 -28.33
CA GLY A 323 -12.60 7.54 -28.46
C GLY A 323 -11.88 6.57 -29.40
N SER A 324 -10.73 6.96 -29.97
CA SER A 324 -9.88 6.10 -30.81
C SER A 324 -8.56 5.68 -30.14
N GLY A 325 -8.45 5.85 -28.82
CA GLY A 325 -7.19 5.66 -28.09
C GLY A 325 -6.20 6.81 -28.30
N THR A 326 -6.69 8.02 -28.55
CA THR A 326 -5.88 9.24 -28.61
C THR A 326 -6.53 10.34 -27.79
N TRP A 327 -5.71 11.27 -27.31
CA TRP A 327 -6.10 12.39 -26.48
C TRP A 327 -5.57 13.68 -27.10
N TYR A 328 -6.41 14.69 -27.23
CA TYR A 328 -5.99 15.95 -27.84
C TYR A 328 -6.17 17.15 -26.89
N TYR A 329 -5.35 18.17 -27.12
CA TYR A 329 -5.43 19.47 -26.46
C TYR A 329 -5.22 20.58 -27.47
N ASP A 330 -6.06 21.61 -27.40
CA ASP A 330 -5.97 22.81 -28.24
C ASP A 330 -5.13 23.88 -27.54
N ALA A 331 -3.83 23.94 -27.89
CA ALA A 331 -2.86 24.89 -27.35
C ALA A 331 -2.77 26.18 -28.20
N ALA A 332 -3.79 26.51 -29.01
CA ALA A 332 -3.74 27.68 -29.90
C ALA A 332 -3.63 29.02 -29.16
N ASP A 333 -4.12 29.08 -27.91
CA ASP A 333 -4.00 30.26 -27.05
C ASP A 333 -2.70 30.27 -26.22
N ASP A 334 -2.01 29.13 -26.10
CA ASP A 334 -0.79 28.96 -25.30
C ASP A 334 0.49 29.06 -26.14
N LEU A 335 0.41 28.76 -27.45
CA LEU A 335 1.53 28.77 -28.38
C LEU A 335 1.50 30.00 -29.30
N GLU A 336 2.63 30.66 -29.49
CA GLU A 336 2.82 31.68 -30.53
C GLU A 336 2.89 31.02 -31.93
N THR A 337 3.49 29.83 -32.04
CA THR A 337 3.63 29.07 -33.30
C THR A 337 2.69 27.86 -33.33
N THR A 338 1.45 28.08 -33.78
CA THR A 338 0.41 27.04 -33.79
C THR A 338 0.57 25.95 -34.86
N ILE A 339 1.51 26.07 -35.80
CA ILE A 339 1.86 25.00 -36.75
C ILE A 339 3.34 24.69 -36.58
N THR A 340 3.65 23.58 -35.92
CA THR A 340 5.00 23.20 -35.50
C THR A 340 5.11 21.68 -35.32
N GLU A 341 6.23 21.20 -34.78
CA GLU A 341 6.44 19.81 -34.41
C GLU A 341 6.77 19.71 -32.91
N VAL A 342 6.29 18.67 -32.23
CA VAL A 342 6.74 18.30 -30.89
C VAL A 342 8.16 17.72 -31.00
N THR A 343 9.10 18.29 -30.25
CA THR A 343 10.49 17.80 -30.19
C THR A 343 10.77 16.97 -28.96
N ASP A 344 10.06 17.25 -27.87
CA ASP A 344 10.24 16.61 -26.58
C ASP A 344 8.96 16.70 -25.77
N ALA A 345 8.68 15.68 -24.96
CA ALA A 345 7.58 15.71 -24.02
C ALA A 345 7.95 14.91 -22.77
N ARG A 346 7.52 15.40 -21.61
CA ARG A 346 7.72 14.75 -20.32
C ARG A 346 6.48 14.94 -19.47
N TYR A 347 6.26 14.08 -18.48
CA TYR A 347 5.21 14.27 -17.49
C TYR A 347 5.82 14.54 -16.12
N ARG A 348 5.07 15.26 -15.28
CA ARG A 348 5.41 15.52 -13.89
C ARG A 348 4.16 15.59 -13.03
N ALA A 349 4.30 15.43 -11.72
CA ALA A 349 3.19 15.64 -10.79
C ALA A 349 2.58 17.06 -10.89
N ASN A 350 1.27 17.17 -10.68
CA ASN A 350 0.54 18.46 -10.68
C ASN A 350 0.64 19.22 -9.36
N THR A 351 1.08 18.56 -8.29
CA THR A 351 1.28 19.19 -7.00
C THR A 351 2.69 19.74 -6.86
N THR A 352 2.80 20.85 -6.15
CA THR A 352 4.09 21.42 -5.71
C THR A 352 4.30 21.27 -4.20
N GLU A 353 3.27 20.82 -3.49
CA GLU A 353 3.38 20.44 -2.10
C GLU A 353 3.94 19.02 -2.02
N THR A 354 4.97 18.84 -1.19
CA THR A 354 5.54 17.53 -0.85
C THR A 354 4.42 16.57 -0.49
N ASN A 355 4.37 15.44 -1.19
CA ASN A 355 3.38 14.41 -1.00
C ASN A 355 4.09 13.07 -0.86
N MET A 356 4.46 12.75 0.37
CA MET A 356 5.21 11.55 0.64
C MET A 356 4.28 10.32 0.74
N GLU A 357 4.61 9.26 0.01
CA GLU A 357 3.84 8.01 -0.04
C GLU A 357 4.78 6.80 0.05
N THR A 358 4.26 5.67 0.55
CA THR A 358 4.96 4.38 0.51
C THR A 358 4.29 3.49 -0.52
N LEU A 359 5.06 3.09 -1.53
CA LEU A 359 4.63 2.27 -2.65
C LEU A 359 4.99 0.82 -2.39
N TYR A 360 4.10 -0.10 -2.79
CA TYR A 360 4.46 -1.50 -3.03
C TYR A 360 5.02 -1.60 -4.44
N LEU A 361 6.25 -2.09 -4.60
CA LEU A 361 6.86 -2.27 -5.92
C LEU A 361 6.62 -3.71 -6.39
N ASP A 362 5.84 -3.86 -7.44
CA ASP A 362 5.59 -5.09 -8.19
C ASP A 362 6.20 -5.05 -9.60
N ALA A 363 6.21 -3.87 -10.22
CA ALA A 363 6.82 -3.64 -11.51
C ALA A 363 8.36 -3.74 -11.45
N THR A 364 8.94 -4.19 -12.56
CA THR A 364 10.39 -4.20 -12.74
C THR A 364 10.95 -2.78 -12.68
N PHE A 365 11.97 -2.57 -11.84
CA PHE A 365 12.62 -1.27 -11.66
C PHE A 365 14.14 -1.37 -11.79
N THR A 366 14.77 -0.28 -12.17
CA THR A 366 16.24 -0.14 -12.20
C THR A 366 16.66 0.87 -11.15
N VAL A 367 17.70 0.55 -10.38
CA VAL A 367 18.28 1.50 -9.43
C VAL A 367 19.38 2.28 -10.11
N ASP A 368 19.16 3.57 -10.35
CA ASP A 368 20.12 4.41 -11.06
C ASP A 368 21.29 4.79 -10.15
N LYS A 369 21.00 5.18 -8.90
CA LYS A 369 22.01 5.52 -7.89
C LYS A 369 21.47 5.41 -6.47
N PHE A 370 22.40 5.33 -5.51
CA PHE A 370 22.15 5.59 -4.10
C PHE A 370 22.96 6.81 -3.66
N GLU A 371 22.36 7.66 -2.84
CA GLU A 371 22.99 8.84 -2.26
C GLU A 371 22.76 8.84 -0.74
N ASN A 372 23.84 8.94 0.04
CA ASN A 372 23.71 9.00 1.49
C ASN A 372 23.11 10.35 1.92
N THR A 373 22.02 10.30 2.68
CA THR A 373 21.20 11.48 3.01
C THR A 373 21.93 12.50 3.90
N GLU A 374 22.91 12.07 4.71
CA GLU A 374 23.70 12.96 5.57
C GLU A 374 24.92 13.57 4.88
N THR A 375 25.60 12.79 4.04
CA THR A 375 26.92 13.16 3.47
C THR A 375 26.85 13.58 2.00
N GLY A 376 25.80 13.19 1.27
CA GLY A 376 25.67 13.36 -0.18
C GLY A 376 26.63 12.48 -0.99
N GLU A 377 27.32 11.51 -0.37
CA GLU A 377 28.21 10.59 -1.07
C GLU A 377 27.40 9.50 -1.79
N GLU A 378 27.79 9.17 -3.03
CA GLU A 378 27.19 8.06 -3.77
C GLU A 378 27.57 6.71 -3.13
N ALA A 379 26.55 5.90 -2.85
CA ALA A 379 26.71 4.52 -2.38
C ALA A 379 26.51 3.53 -3.54
N GLN A 380 27.08 2.33 -3.40
CA GLN A 380 26.96 1.28 -4.42
C GLN A 380 25.82 0.30 -4.15
N SER A 381 25.30 0.28 -2.92
CA SER A 381 24.21 -0.59 -2.50
C SER A 381 23.47 -0.04 -1.30
N ALA A 382 22.25 -0.52 -1.11
CA ALA A 382 21.48 -0.32 0.11
C ALA A 382 22.10 -1.05 1.31
N SER A 383 21.75 -0.60 2.51
CA SER A 383 22.03 -1.27 3.80
C SER A 383 20.78 -1.21 4.66
N PHE A 384 20.17 -2.37 4.89
CA PHE A 384 18.93 -2.47 5.65
C PHE A 384 19.22 -2.65 7.14
N GLU A 385 18.44 -1.97 7.97
CA GLU A 385 18.49 -2.07 9.43
C GLU A 385 17.11 -2.46 9.98
N SER A 386 17.10 -3.40 10.93
CA SER A 386 15.92 -3.82 11.70
C SER A 386 16.34 -4.18 13.12
N ALA A 387 15.39 -4.16 14.07
CA ALA A 387 15.65 -4.62 15.43
C ALA A 387 15.62 -6.16 15.51
N GLU A 388 16.20 -6.72 16.57
CA GLU A 388 16.22 -8.17 16.78
C GLU A 388 14.78 -8.73 16.86
N PRO A 389 14.40 -9.69 15.99
CA PRO A 389 13.08 -10.30 16.03
C PRO A 389 12.76 -10.95 17.38
N GLN A 390 11.54 -10.78 17.86
CA GLN A 390 11.11 -11.36 19.14
C GLN A 390 10.89 -12.88 19.03
N THR A 391 11.37 -13.61 20.04
CA THR A 391 11.26 -15.07 20.15
C THR A 391 10.75 -15.49 21.53
N ASP A 392 10.56 -16.78 21.76
CA ASP A 392 10.18 -17.34 23.06
C ASP A 392 11.32 -17.38 24.10
N SER A 393 12.50 -16.82 23.79
CA SER A 393 13.70 -16.91 24.63
C SER A 393 14.54 -15.63 24.77
N ASN A 394 14.33 -14.61 23.95
CA ASN A 394 15.04 -13.32 24.04
C ASN A 394 14.22 -12.25 24.78
N TYR A 395 14.74 -11.02 24.84
CA TYR A 395 14.18 -9.89 25.60
C TYR A 395 14.04 -10.15 27.11
N ILE A 396 15.04 -10.82 27.67
CA ILE A 396 15.13 -11.19 29.11
C ILE A 396 16.11 -10.31 29.89
N THR A 397 16.71 -9.31 29.25
CA THR A 397 17.66 -8.35 29.84
C THR A 397 17.26 -6.91 29.52
N GLN A 398 17.66 -5.96 30.38
CA GLN A 398 17.43 -4.54 30.14
C GLN A 398 18.13 -4.03 28.86
N GLU A 399 19.30 -4.58 28.52
CA GLU A 399 20.07 -4.17 27.35
C GLU A 399 19.32 -4.43 26.03
N GLU A 400 18.63 -5.57 25.92
CA GLU A 400 17.78 -5.90 24.75
C GLU A 400 16.62 -4.89 24.61
N TRP A 401 15.92 -4.57 25.71
CA TRP A 401 14.82 -3.60 25.70
C TRP A 401 15.29 -2.19 25.34
N ASN A 402 16.41 -1.74 25.91
CA ASN A 402 17.00 -0.44 25.60
C ASN A 402 17.47 -0.39 24.13
N SER A 403 18.02 -1.48 23.60
CA SER A 403 18.44 -1.56 22.20
C SER A 403 17.25 -1.42 21.24
N LEU A 404 16.12 -2.08 21.54
CA LEU A 404 14.89 -1.95 20.76
C LEU A 404 14.36 -0.51 20.74
N GLU A 405 14.31 0.14 21.91
CA GLU A 405 13.86 1.53 22.02
C GLU A 405 14.79 2.48 21.27
N GLN A 406 16.11 2.31 21.44
CA GLN A 406 17.12 3.15 20.80
C GLN A 406 17.11 3.00 19.26
N GLN A 407 17.11 1.77 18.75
CA GLN A 407 17.08 1.53 17.30
C GLN A 407 15.83 2.10 16.65
N ASN A 408 14.66 1.90 17.27
CA ASN A 408 13.43 2.47 16.75
C ASN A 408 13.42 4.01 16.82
N GLN A 409 13.95 4.59 17.90
CA GLN A 409 14.10 6.05 17.99
C GLN A 409 15.03 6.60 16.91
N GLU A 410 16.20 6.00 16.71
CA GLU A 410 17.18 6.43 15.71
C GLU A 410 16.62 6.30 14.28
N LEU A 411 15.88 5.23 13.98
CA LEU A 411 15.22 5.06 12.67
C LEU A 411 14.19 6.17 12.40
N ILE A 412 13.33 6.48 13.38
CA ILE A 412 12.34 7.55 13.25
C ILE A 412 13.02 8.92 13.15
N GLU A 413 14.04 9.21 13.97
CA GLU A 413 14.77 10.47 13.91
C GLU A 413 15.49 10.65 12.57
N LYS A 414 16.14 9.61 12.04
CA LYS A 414 16.74 9.62 10.69
C LYS A 414 15.68 9.87 9.62
N TYR A 415 14.51 9.28 9.77
CA TYR A 415 13.42 9.46 8.83
C TYR A 415 12.81 10.87 8.87
N GLU A 416 12.48 11.41 10.05
CA GLU A 416 12.05 12.80 10.23
C GLU A 416 13.12 13.78 9.72
N ALA A 417 14.40 13.48 9.95
CA ALA A 417 15.49 14.26 9.41
C ALA A 417 15.54 14.16 7.88
N SER A 418 15.27 13.00 7.27
CA SER A 418 15.23 12.84 5.82
C SER A 418 14.05 13.59 5.18
N GLN A 419 12.90 13.70 5.85
CA GLN A 419 11.81 14.55 5.38
C GLN A 419 12.15 16.04 5.47
N ASN A 420 12.95 16.44 6.47
CA ASN A 420 13.31 17.85 6.69
C ASN A 420 14.60 18.28 5.98
N ASN A 421 15.53 17.35 5.70
CA ASN A 421 16.85 17.59 5.09
C ASN A 421 16.99 16.96 3.68
N GLY A 422 16.08 16.07 3.28
CA GLY A 422 16.04 15.50 1.94
C GLY A 422 15.56 16.54 0.95
N GLY A 423 16.49 17.29 0.38
CA GLY A 423 16.25 18.07 -0.84
C GLY A 423 15.05 19.01 -0.80
N GLY A 424 14.64 19.50 0.37
CA GLY A 424 13.75 20.63 0.49
C GLY A 424 14.36 21.79 -0.30
N LEU A 425 13.73 22.09 -1.43
CA LEU A 425 13.90 23.31 -2.20
C LEU A 425 14.13 24.49 -1.26
N ASP A 426 15.11 25.33 -1.59
CA ASP A 426 15.39 26.59 -0.90
C ASP A 426 14.10 27.42 -0.75
N LEU A 427 13.41 27.29 0.39
CA LEU A 427 12.23 28.06 0.76
C LEU A 427 12.55 29.56 0.97
N GLY A 428 13.80 29.98 0.80
CA GLY A 428 14.21 31.38 0.73
C GLY A 428 14.10 32.00 -0.66
N ALA A 429 13.84 31.23 -1.72
CA ALA A 429 13.90 31.71 -3.11
C ALA A 429 12.54 31.93 -3.81
N LEU A 430 11.40 31.65 -3.17
CA LEU A 430 10.06 31.73 -3.79
C LEU A 430 9.12 32.75 -3.13
N ASP A 431 9.63 33.95 -2.78
CA ASP A 431 8.79 35.16 -2.61
C ASP A 431 8.68 35.93 -3.94
N MET A 432 8.20 35.24 -4.98
CA MET A 432 7.72 35.85 -6.22
C MET A 432 6.49 35.08 -6.66
N PHE A 433 5.39 35.80 -6.89
CA PHE A 433 4.05 35.30 -7.24
C PHE A 433 3.14 35.01 -6.04
N GLY A 434 2.74 36.10 -5.38
CA GLY A 434 1.57 36.11 -4.53
C GLY A 434 0.32 35.70 -5.31
N VAL A 435 -0.24 34.55 -4.93
CA VAL A 435 -1.61 34.15 -5.26
C VAL A 435 -2.25 33.65 -3.95
N PRO A 436 -3.47 34.12 -3.58
CA PRO A 436 -4.12 33.73 -2.34
C PRO A 436 -4.72 32.32 -2.45
N GLY A 437 -4.61 31.57 -1.35
CA GLY A 437 -5.04 30.18 -1.27
C GLY A 437 -6.54 29.95 -1.38
N GLU A 438 -6.88 28.77 -1.89
CA GLU A 438 -7.95 27.88 -1.46
C GLU A 438 -7.88 26.61 -2.33
N ILE A 439 -8.11 25.45 -1.69
CA ILE A 439 -8.28 24.09 -2.23
C ILE A 439 -6.98 23.25 -2.33
N VAL A 440 -6.66 22.59 -1.22
CA VAL A 440 -5.87 21.36 -1.13
C VAL A 440 -6.79 20.20 -1.53
N GLY A 441 -6.37 19.39 -2.49
CA GLY A 441 -7.08 18.21 -2.96
C GLY A 441 -6.09 17.18 -3.51
N VAL A 442 -5.79 16.18 -2.69
CA VAL A 442 -4.95 15.01 -2.96
C VAL A 442 -5.47 14.22 -4.17
N VAL A 443 -4.63 14.04 -5.21
CA VAL A 443 -4.80 13.04 -6.29
C VAL A 443 -3.41 12.65 -6.83
N ILE A 444 -2.72 11.69 -6.20
CA ILE A 444 -1.60 10.95 -6.83
C ILE A 444 -1.77 9.40 -6.68
N ALA A 445 -2.89 8.92 -6.15
CA ALA A 445 -3.14 7.47 -6.01
C ALA A 445 -3.19 6.70 -7.36
N ALA A 446 -3.51 7.37 -8.46
CA ALA A 446 -3.76 6.72 -9.75
C ALA A 446 -2.47 6.30 -10.51
N ILE A 447 -1.36 7.01 -10.33
CA ILE A 447 -0.09 6.68 -11.00
C ILE A 447 0.53 5.44 -10.34
N VAL A 448 0.48 5.40 -9.01
CA VAL A 448 0.89 4.24 -8.22
C VAL A 448 0.03 3.03 -8.61
N GLY A 449 -1.29 3.22 -8.76
CA GLY A 449 -2.18 2.17 -9.26
C GLY A 449 -1.83 1.71 -10.68
N PHE A 450 -1.46 2.60 -11.61
CA PHE A 450 -1.08 2.23 -12.97
C PHE A 450 0.29 1.51 -13.03
N LEU A 451 1.26 1.94 -12.23
CA LEU A 451 2.56 1.25 -12.08
C LEU A 451 2.41 -0.11 -11.38
N ALA A 452 1.43 -0.24 -10.47
CA ALA A 452 1.10 -1.48 -9.75
C ALA A 452 0.09 -2.41 -10.46
N LEU A 453 -0.39 -2.02 -11.64
CA LEU A 453 -1.34 -2.81 -12.43
C LEU A 453 -0.88 -3.05 -13.86
N SER A 454 0.31 -2.57 -14.24
CA SER A 454 0.89 -2.85 -15.55
C SER A 454 1.55 -4.22 -15.58
N ASP A 455 0.72 -5.27 -15.72
CA ASP A 455 1.09 -6.62 -16.16
C ASP A 455 0.11 -7.13 -17.23
#